data_AF-J0LJD9-F1
#
_entry.id   AF-J0LJD9-F1
#
_cell.length_a   1.000
_cell.length_b   1.000
_cell.length_c   1.000
_cell.angle_alpha   90.00
_cell.angle_beta   90.00
_cell.angle_gamma   90.00
#
_symmetry.space_group_name_H-M   'P 1'
#
loop_
_entity.id
_entity.type
_entity.pdbx_description
1 polymer ?
#
loop_
_entity_poly.entity_id
_entity_poly.type
_entity_poly.pdbx_seq_one_letter_code
_entity_poly.pdbx_strand_id
1 'polypeptide(L)'
;MFPFAALLFAGLVNAQHVVLLSSKIWNNTATVEPTDDVTLKAIVHFHFAADHHSIVQTSLDAPCTPLKGGFASPLDSKKGDQFSISVGDHLKPIWYACAQHCHEGEVGAIAPINAADGSGWLDPENNWGTFLKNAAASANSFEGLPQDGTPIGSGVDAWVISNLGVPYSTPSHGATEPTPTSSGSRGVIHLTSAAIGGLAVAAVALVALIGLAAWCIRVIMLKHRREKTKQWAAQKLVMNDPLPIAGSDKPAMKEKDAASAV
;
A
#
# COMPACT_ATOMS: atom_id res chain seq x y z
N MET A 1 1.27 52.44 15.86
CA MET A 1 0.54 51.23 16.30
C MET A 1 0.17 50.47 15.04
N PHE A 2 0.95 49.47 14.65
CA PHE A 2 0.67 48.61 13.49
C PHE A 2 0.18 47.26 14.02
N PRO A 3 -0.97 46.72 13.56
CA PRO A 3 -1.39 45.40 13.99
C PRO A 3 -0.60 44.35 13.20
N PHE A 4 0.12 43.50 13.92
CA PHE A 4 0.65 42.26 13.36
C PHE A 4 -0.53 41.32 13.08
N ALA A 5 -0.84 41.11 11.81
CA ALA A 5 -1.71 40.02 11.39
C ALA A 5 -0.93 38.71 11.49
N ALA A 6 -1.22 37.90 12.51
CA ALA A 6 -0.72 36.54 12.61
C ALA A 6 -1.44 35.66 11.56
N LEU A 7 -0.72 35.28 10.51
CA LEU A 7 -1.12 34.22 9.59
C LEU A 7 -1.04 32.88 10.34
N LEU A 8 -2.20 32.40 10.80
CA LEU A 8 -2.38 31.01 11.21
C LEU A 8 -2.26 30.12 9.96
N PHE A 9 -1.11 29.51 9.75
CA PHE A 9 -1.00 28.33 8.90
C PHE A 9 -1.77 27.20 9.58
N ALA A 10 -3.03 27.00 9.18
CA ALA A 10 -3.69 25.72 9.41
C ALA A 10 -3.02 24.69 8.50
N GLY A 11 -1.93 24.11 8.97
CA GLY A 11 -1.36 22.91 8.35
C GLY A 11 -2.39 21.81 8.45
N LEU A 12 -3.03 21.45 7.32
CA LEU A 12 -3.68 20.15 7.21
C LEU A 12 -2.57 19.10 7.30
N VAL A 13 -2.31 18.57 8.49
CA VAL A 13 -1.58 17.33 8.64
C VAL A 13 -2.51 16.25 8.11
N ASN A 14 -2.38 15.92 6.83
CA ASN A 14 -3.08 14.78 6.23
C ASN A 14 -2.38 13.54 6.78
N ALA A 15 -2.80 13.07 7.96
CA ALA A 15 -2.35 11.81 8.53
C ALA A 15 -2.67 10.70 7.50
N GLN A 16 -1.66 10.31 6.73
CA GLN A 16 -1.80 9.22 5.79
C GLN A 16 -1.79 7.94 6.62
N HIS A 17 -2.96 7.41 6.89
CA HIS A 17 -3.08 6.13 7.57
C HIS A 17 -2.51 5.01 6.68
N VAL A 18 -1.87 4.02 7.28
CA VAL A 18 -1.45 2.77 6.64
C VAL A 18 -2.46 1.67 7.01
N VAL A 19 -2.77 0.78 6.07
CA VAL A 19 -3.61 -0.41 6.29
C VAL A 19 -2.75 -1.65 6.25
N LEU A 20 -3.00 -2.54 7.20
CA LEU A 20 -2.43 -3.87 7.25
C LEU A 20 -3.47 -4.89 6.79
N LEU A 21 -3.09 -5.73 5.84
CA LEU A 21 -3.83 -6.92 5.45
C LEU A 21 -2.99 -8.14 5.79
N SER A 22 -3.60 -9.12 6.43
CA SER A 22 -2.95 -10.38 6.74
C SER A 22 -3.96 -11.50 6.47
N SER A 23 -3.47 -12.66 6.08
CA SER A 23 -4.34 -13.82 5.94
C SER A 23 -4.91 -14.23 7.31
N LYS A 24 -5.98 -15.03 7.32
CA LYS A 24 -6.54 -15.56 8.59
C LYS A 24 -5.60 -16.53 9.31
N ILE A 25 -4.60 -17.06 8.60
CA ILE A 25 -3.62 -18.02 9.10
C ILE A 25 -2.47 -17.28 9.80
N TRP A 26 -2.34 -15.98 9.52
CA TRP A 26 -1.44 -15.08 10.19
C TRP A 26 -1.82 -14.92 11.67
N ASN A 27 -1.03 -15.52 12.56
CA ASN A 27 -1.26 -15.47 14.01
C ASN A 27 -0.59 -14.25 14.67
N ASN A 28 0.38 -13.63 14.00
CA ASN A 28 1.10 -12.47 14.51
C ASN A 28 0.19 -11.24 14.44
N THR A 29 0.31 -10.34 15.41
CA THR A 29 -0.41 -9.06 15.36
C THR A 29 0.53 -7.98 14.87
N ALA A 30 -0.03 -6.93 14.29
CA ALA A 30 0.77 -5.76 13.94
C ALA A 30 0.05 -4.47 14.35
N THR A 31 0.81 -3.54 14.91
CA THR A 31 0.35 -2.22 15.31
C THR A 31 0.99 -1.16 14.41
N VAL A 32 0.27 -0.07 14.18
CA VAL A 32 0.70 1.03 13.31
C VAL A 32 0.79 2.28 14.18
N GLU A 33 1.98 2.86 14.25
CA GLU A 33 2.23 4.14 14.90
C GLU A 33 2.42 5.22 13.82
N PRO A 34 1.65 6.34 13.87
CA PRO A 34 1.85 7.44 12.93
C PRO A 34 3.17 8.17 13.21
N THR A 35 3.75 8.77 12.18
CA THR A 35 4.98 9.57 12.29
C THR A 35 4.72 11.02 11.88
N ASP A 36 5.33 11.98 12.59
CA ASP A 36 5.31 13.40 12.21
C ASP A 36 6.35 13.76 11.13
N ASP A 37 7.20 12.80 10.77
CA ASP A 37 8.18 12.94 9.69
C ASP A 37 7.47 13.06 8.34
N VAL A 38 7.88 14.03 7.52
CA VAL A 38 7.25 14.29 6.22
C VAL A 38 7.54 13.17 5.20
N THR A 39 8.63 12.42 5.41
CA THR A 39 9.11 11.34 4.55
C THR A 39 8.66 9.94 4.99
N LEU A 40 8.29 9.78 6.27
CA LEU A 40 7.74 8.53 6.81
C LEU A 40 6.23 8.65 6.97
N LYS A 41 5.50 7.56 6.72
CA LYS A 41 4.05 7.51 6.93
C LYS A 41 3.67 6.84 8.22
N ALA A 42 4.37 5.77 8.56
CA ALA A 42 4.10 5.04 9.77
C ALA A 42 5.31 4.20 10.18
N ILE A 43 5.30 3.82 11.45
CA ILE A 43 6.05 2.68 11.94
C ILE A 43 5.08 1.51 12.08
N VAL A 44 5.48 0.34 11.58
CA VAL A 44 4.74 -0.92 11.75
C VAL A 44 5.52 -1.81 12.68
N HIS A 45 4.89 -2.22 13.78
CA HIS A 45 5.42 -3.18 14.73
C HIS A 45 4.74 -4.52 14.56
N PHE A 46 5.51 -5.54 14.23
CA PHE A 46 5.05 -6.93 14.18
C PHE A 46 5.33 -7.59 15.52
N HIS A 47 4.31 -8.19 16.12
CA HIS A 47 4.39 -8.93 17.38
C HIS A 47 4.18 -10.42 17.11
N PHE A 48 5.19 -11.22 17.44
CA PHE A 48 5.17 -12.64 17.18
C PHE A 48 4.31 -13.37 18.23
N ALA A 49 3.25 -14.03 17.78
CA ALA A 49 2.32 -14.73 18.67
C ALA A 49 2.73 -16.18 18.96
N ALA A 50 3.65 -16.73 18.17
CA ALA A 50 4.21 -18.06 18.30
C ALA A 50 5.69 -18.08 17.85
N ASP A 51 6.37 -19.19 18.17
CA ASP A 51 7.76 -19.40 17.78
C ASP A 51 7.87 -19.75 16.29
N HIS A 52 9.03 -19.49 15.68
CA HIS A 52 9.38 -19.88 14.31
C HIS A 52 8.53 -19.23 13.21
N HIS A 53 8.13 -17.98 13.44
CA HIS A 53 7.51 -17.13 12.42
C HIS A 53 8.53 -16.11 11.89
N SER A 54 8.22 -15.46 10.78
CA SER A 54 9.10 -14.42 10.24
C SER A 54 8.31 -13.41 9.41
N ILE A 55 8.89 -12.21 9.28
CA ILE A 55 8.42 -11.16 8.37
C ILE A 55 9.51 -10.98 7.33
N VAL A 56 9.30 -11.53 6.14
CA VAL A 56 10.21 -11.37 5.02
C VAL A 56 9.51 -10.53 3.96
N GLN A 57 10.17 -9.49 3.46
CA GLN A 57 9.68 -8.73 2.33
C GLN A 57 9.76 -9.58 1.06
N THR A 58 8.66 -9.63 0.32
CA THR A 58 8.52 -10.39 -0.92
C THR A 58 7.92 -9.50 -2.01
N SER A 59 7.57 -10.08 -3.14
CA SER A 59 6.86 -9.38 -4.21
C SER A 59 5.53 -10.05 -4.53
N LEU A 60 4.66 -9.32 -5.22
CA LEU A 60 3.36 -9.83 -5.61
C LEU A 60 3.45 -11.10 -6.47
N ASP A 61 4.41 -11.12 -7.40
CA ASP A 61 4.65 -12.18 -8.37
C ASP A 61 5.43 -13.37 -7.79
N ALA A 62 6.24 -13.12 -6.76
CA ALA A 62 7.03 -14.14 -6.06
C ALA A 62 6.83 -14.06 -4.53
N PRO A 63 5.63 -14.40 -4.03
CA PRO A 63 5.23 -14.22 -2.64
C PRO A 63 6.02 -15.07 -1.64
N CYS A 64 6.59 -16.19 -2.09
CA CYS A 64 7.37 -17.11 -1.26
C CYS A 64 8.86 -17.10 -1.64
N THR A 65 9.36 -15.94 -2.08
CA THR A 65 10.77 -15.71 -2.39
C THR A 65 11.18 -14.34 -1.82
N PRO A 66 12.32 -14.24 -1.12
CA PRO A 66 12.82 -12.97 -0.62
C PRO A 66 12.98 -11.95 -1.74
N LEU A 67 12.47 -10.74 -1.52
CA LEU A 67 12.73 -9.63 -2.43
C LEU A 67 14.21 -9.26 -2.37
N LYS A 68 14.87 -9.13 -3.52
CA LYS A 68 16.27 -8.70 -3.58
C LYS A 68 16.42 -7.30 -2.97
N GLY A 69 17.25 -7.18 -1.93
CA GLY A 69 17.42 -5.94 -1.17
C GLY A 69 16.25 -5.62 -0.22
N GLY A 70 15.31 -6.56 -0.09
CA GLY A 70 14.19 -6.48 0.84
C GLY A 70 14.62 -6.63 2.31
N PHE A 71 13.66 -6.46 3.21
CA PHE A 71 13.87 -6.73 4.63
C PHE A 71 13.53 -8.17 5.03
N ALA A 72 14.12 -8.65 6.12
CA ALA A 72 13.70 -9.89 6.77
C ALA A 72 13.87 -9.79 8.28
N SER A 73 12.93 -10.33 9.05
CA SER A 73 13.16 -10.65 10.45
C SER A 73 13.96 -11.96 10.58
N PRO A 74 14.48 -12.26 11.78
CA PRO A 74 14.81 -13.62 12.21
C PRO A 74 13.80 -14.68 11.80
N LEU A 75 14.32 -15.85 11.42
CA LEU A 75 13.54 -17.04 11.10
C LEU A 75 13.23 -17.88 12.34
N ASP A 76 13.97 -17.67 13.43
CA ASP A 76 13.83 -18.37 14.71
C ASP A 76 13.16 -17.52 15.79
N SER A 77 12.42 -16.48 15.40
CA SER A 77 11.73 -15.57 16.32
C SER A 77 10.91 -16.35 17.36
N LYS A 78 10.85 -15.83 18.57
CA LYS A 78 10.10 -16.40 19.69
C LYS A 78 8.79 -15.67 19.91
N LYS A 79 7.84 -16.35 20.53
CA LYS A 79 6.63 -15.74 21.03
C LYS A 79 6.96 -14.56 21.95
N GLY A 80 6.36 -13.41 21.67
CA GLY A 80 6.58 -12.17 22.42
C GLY A 80 7.66 -11.28 21.82
N ASP A 81 8.42 -11.77 20.85
CA ASP A 81 9.35 -10.95 20.11
C ASP A 81 8.62 -9.88 19.29
N GLN A 82 9.35 -8.81 18.96
CA GLN A 82 8.86 -7.71 18.14
C GLN A 82 9.86 -7.35 17.05
N PHE A 83 9.37 -7.14 15.84
CA PHE A 83 10.14 -6.66 14.69
C PHE A 83 9.48 -5.40 14.15
N SER A 84 10.25 -4.32 13.93
CA SER A 84 9.66 -3.04 13.52
C SER A 84 10.31 -2.46 12.29
N ILE A 85 9.48 -1.91 11.41
CA ILE A 85 9.90 -1.22 10.20
C ILE A 85 9.27 0.17 10.14
N SER A 86 10.00 1.15 9.62
CA SER A 86 9.44 2.43 9.19
C SER A 86 9.04 2.34 7.71
N VAL A 87 7.85 2.81 7.37
CA VAL A 87 7.27 2.79 6.03
C VAL A 87 7.32 4.19 5.42
N GLY A 88 7.85 4.31 4.19
CA GLY A 88 8.00 5.59 3.50
C GLY A 88 6.76 6.07 2.74
N ASP A 89 6.88 7.22 2.06
CA ASP A 89 5.84 7.81 1.19
C ASP A 89 5.74 7.12 -0.17
N HIS A 90 5.21 5.88 -0.20
CA HIS A 90 5.13 5.09 -1.42
C HIS A 90 3.67 4.75 -1.77
N LEU A 91 3.34 4.78 -3.07
CA LEU A 91 2.00 4.46 -3.60
C LEU A 91 1.76 2.95 -3.78
N LYS A 92 2.78 2.11 -3.59
CA LYS A 92 2.70 0.66 -3.83
C LYS A 92 2.62 -0.10 -2.51
N PRO A 93 1.88 -1.23 -2.46
CA PRO A 93 1.88 -2.10 -1.29
C PRO A 93 3.26 -2.73 -1.07
N ILE A 94 3.64 -2.87 0.20
CA ILE A 94 4.74 -3.73 0.64
C ILE A 94 4.14 -5.10 0.90
N TRP A 95 4.66 -6.11 0.22
CA TRP A 95 4.27 -7.51 0.38
C TRP A 95 5.24 -8.20 1.32
N TYR A 96 4.71 -9.02 2.22
CA TYR A 96 5.53 -9.81 3.13
C TYR A 96 4.94 -11.19 3.36
N ALA A 97 5.80 -12.13 3.73
CA ALA A 97 5.43 -13.50 4.03
C ALA A 97 6.29 -14.07 5.16
N CYS A 98 5.77 -15.13 5.78
CA CYS A 98 6.57 -15.97 6.65
C CYS A 98 7.37 -16.97 5.82
N ALA A 99 8.67 -17.06 6.06
CA ALA A 99 9.56 -17.95 5.33
C ALA A 99 9.16 -19.44 5.43
N GLN A 100 8.55 -19.84 6.54
CA GLN A 100 8.24 -21.25 6.82
C GLN A 100 6.81 -21.62 6.38
N HIS A 101 5.85 -20.71 6.53
CA HIS A 101 4.43 -21.01 6.29
C HIS A 101 3.82 -20.18 5.13
N CYS A 102 4.63 -19.61 4.23
CA CYS A 102 4.13 -18.81 3.11
C CYS A 102 3.09 -19.57 2.27
N HIS A 103 3.34 -20.83 1.92
CA HIS A 103 2.38 -21.66 1.15
C HIS A 103 1.13 -22.04 1.89
N GLU A 104 1.23 -22.13 3.21
CA GLU A 104 0.08 -22.33 4.08
C GLU A 104 -0.75 -21.05 4.14
N GLY A 105 -0.31 -19.98 3.47
CA GLY A 105 -1.01 -18.72 3.36
C GLY A 105 -0.60 -17.73 4.43
N GLU A 106 0.49 -17.95 5.18
CA GLU A 106 1.03 -16.95 6.10
C GLU A 106 1.73 -15.83 5.32
N VAL A 107 0.90 -14.94 4.79
CA VAL A 107 1.29 -13.77 4.00
C VAL A 107 0.52 -12.52 4.43
N GLY A 108 1.05 -11.35 4.11
CA GLY A 108 0.43 -10.07 4.40
C GLY A 108 0.91 -8.92 3.51
N ALA A 109 0.24 -7.78 3.65
CA ALA A 109 0.50 -6.56 2.90
C ALA A 109 0.37 -5.32 3.78
N ILE A 110 1.18 -4.32 3.49
CA ILE A 110 1.13 -2.97 4.07
C ILE A 110 0.86 -2.01 2.92
N ALA A 111 -0.18 -1.18 2.99
CA ALA A 111 -0.38 -0.14 1.97
C ALA A 111 -0.90 1.17 2.54
N PRO A 112 -0.63 2.29 1.86
CA PRO A 112 -1.19 3.59 2.23
C PRO A 112 -2.73 3.63 1.99
N ILE A 113 -3.46 4.34 2.86
CA ILE A 113 -4.89 4.64 2.66
C ILE A 113 -5.12 5.58 1.48
N ASN A 114 -4.12 6.37 1.10
CA ASN A 114 -4.25 7.46 0.12
C ASN A 114 -4.28 7.06 -1.34
N ALA A 115 -4.54 5.80 -1.64
CA ALA A 115 -5.17 5.50 -2.91
C ALA A 115 -6.67 5.91 -2.87
N ALA A 116 -6.86 7.24 -2.83
CA ALA A 116 -7.99 8.17 -2.87
C ALA A 116 -9.44 7.75 -2.51
N ASP A 117 -9.80 6.48 -2.49
CA ASP A 117 -11.15 5.94 -2.25
C ASP A 117 -11.10 4.48 -1.76
N GLY A 118 -9.93 3.98 -1.34
CA GLY A 118 -9.70 2.56 -1.07
C GLY A 118 -9.40 1.73 -2.34
N SER A 119 -9.31 2.36 -3.52
CA SER A 119 -9.02 1.69 -4.79
C SER A 119 -7.55 1.41 -5.09
N GLY A 120 -6.62 1.76 -4.20
CA GLY A 120 -5.21 1.36 -4.37
C GLY A 120 -5.02 -0.14 -4.39
N TRP A 121 -6.00 -0.83 -3.80
CA TRP A 121 -6.16 -2.27 -3.80
C TRP A 121 -6.95 -2.80 -5.01
N LEU A 122 -7.52 -1.92 -5.84
CA LEU A 122 -8.33 -2.25 -7.03
C LEU A 122 -7.53 -2.20 -8.32
N ASP A 123 -6.20 -2.07 -8.26
CA ASP A 123 -5.40 -2.48 -9.40
C ASP A 123 -5.63 -3.99 -9.63
N PRO A 124 -6.27 -4.39 -10.74
CA PRO A 124 -6.52 -5.80 -11.02
C PRO A 124 -5.23 -6.62 -11.05
N GLU A 125 -4.07 -5.98 -11.26
CA GLU A 125 -2.77 -6.62 -11.31
C GLU A 125 -1.96 -6.47 -10.02
N ASN A 126 -2.36 -5.62 -9.06
CA ASN A 126 -1.62 -5.37 -7.80
C ASN A 126 -2.51 -5.37 -6.55
N ASN A 127 -3.26 -6.46 -6.38
CA ASN A 127 -4.23 -6.62 -5.29
C ASN A 127 -3.96 -7.83 -4.40
N TRP A 128 -4.54 -7.77 -3.19
CA TRP A 128 -4.47 -8.80 -2.16
C TRP A 128 -4.94 -10.20 -2.61
N GLY A 129 -5.98 -10.27 -3.45
CA GLY A 129 -6.51 -11.54 -3.95
C GLY A 129 -5.52 -12.26 -4.85
N THR A 130 -4.84 -11.53 -5.74
CA THR A 130 -3.75 -12.06 -6.57
C THR A 130 -2.59 -12.56 -5.69
N PHE A 131 -2.20 -11.80 -4.68
CA PHE A 131 -1.11 -12.19 -3.78
C PHE A 131 -1.39 -13.51 -3.05
N LEU A 132 -2.59 -13.65 -2.47
CA LEU A 132 -3.03 -14.90 -1.82
C LEU A 132 -3.01 -16.10 -2.78
N LYS A 133 -3.50 -15.90 -4.01
CA LYS A 133 -3.49 -16.95 -5.05
C LYS A 133 -2.07 -17.36 -5.42
N ASN A 134 -1.17 -16.40 -5.60
CA ASN A 134 0.23 -16.66 -5.95
C ASN A 134 0.95 -17.38 -4.80
N ALA A 135 0.67 -17.02 -3.54
CA ALA A 135 1.29 -17.62 -2.37
C ALA A 135 0.96 -19.12 -2.26
N ALA A 136 -0.32 -19.47 -2.42
CA ALA A 136 -0.78 -20.85 -2.41
C ALA A 136 -0.21 -21.70 -3.56
N ALA A 137 0.20 -21.06 -4.67
CA ALA A 137 0.75 -21.74 -5.84
C ALA A 137 2.29 -21.79 -5.88
N SER A 138 2.97 -21.10 -4.97
CA SER A 138 4.43 -20.96 -4.99
C SER A 138 5.16 -22.19 -4.45
N ALA A 139 6.46 -22.30 -4.74
CA ALA A 139 7.40 -23.14 -4.01
C ALA A 139 8.15 -22.28 -2.95
N ASN A 140 8.66 -22.89 -1.87
CA ASN A 140 9.07 -22.17 -0.66
C ASN A 140 10.55 -22.02 -0.84
N SER A 141 10.99 -20.81 -1.14
CA SER A 141 12.36 -20.56 -1.54
C SER A 141 12.88 -19.34 -0.80
N PHE A 142 13.25 -19.56 0.46
CA PHE A 142 13.82 -18.53 1.35
C PHE A 142 15.32 -18.76 1.59
N GLU A 143 16.02 -19.31 0.60
CA GLU A 143 17.46 -19.51 0.66
C GLU A 143 18.20 -18.18 0.85
N GLY A 144 19.25 -18.20 1.66
CA GLY A 144 20.10 -17.03 1.91
C GLY A 144 19.59 -16.06 2.97
N LEU A 145 18.45 -16.33 3.61
CA LEU A 145 18.02 -15.58 4.78
C LEU A 145 18.77 -16.01 6.06
N PRO A 146 19.06 -15.09 6.99
CA PRO A 146 19.81 -15.38 8.19
C PRO A 146 18.89 -16.11 9.18
N GLN A 147 19.34 -17.27 9.63
CA GLN A 147 18.61 -18.08 10.62
C GLN A 147 18.64 -17.42 12.00
N ASP A 148 19.72 -16.71 12.32
CA ASP A 148 20.04 -16.10 13.61
C ASP A 148 19.46 -14.69 13.79
N GLY A 149 18.73 -14.21 12.79
CA GLY A 149 17.96 -13.00 12.98
C GLY A 149 18.69 -11.69 12.88
N THR A 150 19.87 -11.63 12.25
CA THR A 150 20.29 -10.36 11.68
C THR A 150 19.30 -9.94 10.60
N PRO A 151 18.61 -8.78 10.72
CA PRO A 151 17.75 -8.32 9.66
C PRO A 151 18.59 -8.04 8.42
N ILE A 152 18.14 -8.53 7.26
CA ILE A 152 18.77 -8.14 5.99
C ILE A 152 18.18 -6.80 5.57
N GLY A 153 19.03 -5.85 5.22
CA GLY A 153 18.66 -4.73 4.36
C GLY A 153 17.76 -3.66 4.97
N SER A 154 17.43 -2.71 4.11
CA SER A 154 16.63 -1.52 4.39
C SER A 154 15.31 -1.54 3.62
N GLY A 155 14.91 -2.73 3.15
CA GLY A 155 13.74 -2.97 2.32
C GLY A 155 13.65 -2.15 1.04
N VAL A 156 12.69 -2.50 0.19
CA VAL A 156 12.16 -1.56 -0.79
C VAL A 156 10.99 -0.86 -0.11
N ASP A 157 11.02 0.46 -0.02
CA ASP A 157 9.93 1.29 0.53
C ASP A 157 9.65 1.10 2.04
N ALA A 158 10.49 0.35 2.77
CA ALA A 158 10.43 0.22 4.23
C ALA A 158 11.76 -0.19 4.88
N TRP A 159 12.16 0.51 5.93
CA TRP A 159 13.44 0.32 6.61
C TRP A 159 13.27 -0.38 7.97
N VAL A 160 14.14 -1.33 8.30
CA VAL A 160 14.16 -1.96 9.64
C VAL A 160 14.67 -0.95 10.66
N ILE A 161 13.90 -0.72 11.73
CA ILE A 161 14.25 0.24 12.79
C ILE A 161 14.39 -0.40 14.17
N SER A 162 13.90 -1.62 14.39
CA SER A 162 14.24 -2.40 15.58
C SER A 162 14.08 -3.89 15.33
N ASN A 163 14.93 -4.68 16.00
CA ASN A 163 14.93 -6.13 15.91
C ASN A 163 14.81 -6.76 17.30
N LEU A 164 13.86 -7.68 17.46
CA LEU A 164 13.66 -8.56 18.61
C LEU A 164 13.76 -7.88 19.99
N GLY A 165 12.94 -6.85 20.23
CA GLY A 165 12.79 -6.25 21.58
C GLY A 165 14.03 -5.53 22.11
N VAL A 166 15.09 -5.36 21.31
CA VAL A 166 16.22 -4.52 21.67
C VAL A 166 15.84 -3.07 21.35
N PRO A 167 15.78 -2.15 22.32
CA PRO A 167 15.50 -0.75 22.05
C PRO A 167 16.60 -0.19 21.15
N TYR A 168 16.23 0.18 19.93
CA TYR A 168 17.13 0.86 19.01
C TYR A 168 17.39 2.27 19.53
N SER A 169 18.65 2.55 19.86
CA SER A 169 19.10 3.94 20.03
C SER A 169 19.06 4.58 18.65
N THR A 170 18.24 5.61 18.51
CA THR A 170 18.19 6.44 17.30
C THR A 170 19.60 6.80 16.84
N PRO A 171 19.99 6.54 15.58
CA PRO A 171 21.17 7.13 15.01
C PRO A 171 20.88 8.61 14.93
N SER A 172 21.51 9.35 15.83
CA SER A 172 21.79 10.76 15.59
C SER A 172 22.48 10.81 14.24
N HIS A 173 21.78 11.28 13.22
CA HIS A 173 22.37 11.68 11.96
C HIS A 173 23.23 12.92 12.25
N GLY A 174 24.41 12.70 12.81
CA GLY A 174 25.50 13.65 12.80
C GLY A 174 25.97 13.75 11.35
N ALA A 175 25.48 14.77 10.65
CA ALA A 175 25.99 15.19 9.36
C ALA A 175 27.49 15.46 9.48
N THR A 176 28.32 14.46 9.20
CA THR A 176 29.72 14.68 8.83
C THR A 176 29.75 14.73 7.32
N GLU A 177 29.65 15.95 6.82
CA GLU A 177 29.77 16.30 5.42
C GLU A 177 31.18 15.90 4.91
N PRO A 178 31.32 15.03 3.89
CA PRO A 178 32.61 14.81 3.27
C PRO A 178 32.97 16.03 2.42
N THR A 179 34.12 16.61 2.71
CA THR A 179 34.74 17.73 1.98
C THR A 179 34.95 17.35 0.49
N PRO A 180 34.30 18.02 -0.47
CA PRO A 180 34.67 17.87 -1.87
C PRO A 180 35.90 18.75 -2.15
N THR A 181 37.03 18.09 -2.43
CA THR A 181 38.15 18.72 -3.14
C THR A 181 37.79 18.77 -4.62
N SER A 182 37.49 19.97 -5.13
CA SER A 182 37.57 20.23 -6.57
C SER A 182 38.10 21.65 -6.82
N SER A 183 39.38 21.70 -7.21
CA SER A 183 39.95 22.83 -7.94
C SER A 183 39.30 22.90 -9.33
N GLY A 184 38.68 24.04 -9.65
CA GLY A 184 38.06 24.25 -10.95
C GLY A 184 37.64 25.70 -11.16
N SER A 185 38.59 26.50 -11.64
CA SER A 185 38.48 27.75 -12.42
C SER A 185 37.20 28.60 -12.33
N ARG A 186 37.39 29.81 -11.76
CA ARG A 186 36.46 30.95 -11.77
C ARG A 186 36.14 31.42 -13.19
N GLY A 187 34.90 31.21 -13.64
CA GLY A 187 34.28 31.97 -14.71
C GLY A 187 33.30 32.99 -14.12
N VAL A 188 33.70 34.26 -14.05
CA VAL A 188 32.83 35.36 -13.62
C VAL A 188 31.86 35.65 -14.77
N ILE A 189 30.58 35.33 -14.60
CA ILE A 189 29.52 35.83 -15.48
C ILE A 189 28.83 36.99 -14.75
N HIS A 190 29.12 38.20 -15.21
CA HIS A 190 28.36 39.40 -14.90
C HIS A 190 26.98 39.29 -15.56
N LEU A 191 25.92 39.11 -14.77
CA LEU A 191 24.56 39.40 -15.23
C LEU A 191 24.15 40.80 -14.78
N THR A 192 23.95 41.65 -15.77
CA THR A 192 23.45 43.01 -15.64
C THR A 192 21.98 43.02 -15.18
N SER A 193 21.66 43.98 -14.32
CA SER A 193 20.39 44.23 -13.64
C SER A 193 19.27 44.69 -14.59
N ALA A 194 18.64 43.77 -15.33
CA ALA A 194 17.46 44.11 -16.15
C ALA A 194 16.42 42.99 -16.34
N ALA A 195 16.43 41.90 -15.57
CA ALA A 195 15.51 40.77 -15.81
C ALA A 195 14.85 40.15 -14.55
N ILE A 196 14.57 40.96 -13.52
CA ILE A 196 13.92 40.46 -12.27
C ILE A 196 12.39 40.71 -12.26
N GLY A 197 11.83 41.42 -13.24
CA GLY A 197 10.38 41.68 -13.30
C GLY A 197 9.51 40.56 -13.91
N GLY A 198 10.10 39.62 -14.66
CA GLY A 198 9.33 38.65 -15.47
C GLY A 198 9.03 37.30 -14.80
N LEU A 199 9.84 36.88 -13.83
CA LEU A 199 9.75 35.53 -13.23
C LEU A 199 8.64 35.40 -12.17
N ALA A 200 8.26 36.49 -11.51
CA ALA A 200 7.21 36.46 -10.49
C ALA A 200 5.80 36.30 -11.08
N VAL A 201 5.53 36.87 -12.26
CA VAL A 201 4.22 36.78 -12.91
C VAL A 201 3.97 35.39 -13.50
N ALA A 202 5.02 34.76 -14.07
CA ALA A 202 4.92 33.40 -14.61
C ALA A 202 4.63 32.35 -13.52
N ALA A 203 5.20 32.51 -12.33
CA ALA A 203 4.96 31.60 -11.20
C ALA A 203 3.51 31.66 -10.70
N VAL A 204 2.92 32.86 -10.60
CA VAL A 204 1.53 33.03 -10.16
C VAL A 204 0.55 32.45 -11.18
N ALA A 205 0.81 32.62 -12.48
CA ALA A 205 -0.01 32.03 -13.54
C ALA A 205 0.04 30.49 -13.51
N LEU A 206 1.21 29.90 -13.27
CA LEU A 206 1.37 28.45 -13.17
C LEU A 206 0.56 27.87 -11.98
N VAL A 207 0.62 28.51 -10.82
CA VAL A 207 -0.15 28.09 -9.63
C VAL A 207 -1.66 28.19 -9.88
N ALA A 208 -2.12 29.25 -10.55
CA ALA A 208 -3.52 29.39 -10.93
C ALA A 208 -3.99 28.29 -11.91
N LEU A 209 -3.15 27.91 -12.88
CA LEU A 209 -3.45 26.82 -13.83
C LEU A 209 -3.50 25.45 -13.14
N ILE A 210 -2.57 25.17 -12.22
CA ILE A 210 -2.58 23.93 -11.43
C ILE A 210 -3.84 23.87 -10.55
N GLY A 211 -4.22 24.99 -9.91
CA GLY A 211 -5.44 25.08 -9.12
C GLY A 211 -6.71 24.84 -9.94
N LEU A 212 -6.79 25.43 -11.13
CA LEU A 212 -7.91 25.22 -12.06
C LEU A 212 -7.97 23.76 -12.52
N ALA A 213 -6.83 23.15 -12.85
CA ALA A 213 -6.76 21.75 -13.27
C ALA A 213 -7.23 20.81 -12.15
N ALA A 214 -6.77 21.01 -10.92
CA ALA A 214 -7.20 20.23 -9.76
C ALA A 214 -8.71 20.39 -9.49
N TRP A 215 -9.25 21.60 -9.64
CA TRP A 215 -10.69 21.86 -9.51
C TRP A 215 -11.49 21.15 -10.61
N CYS A 216 -11.04 21.21 -11.87
CA CYS A 216 -11.67 20.51 -12.99
C CYS A 216 -11.69 18.98 -12.78
N ILE A 217 -10.56 18.40 -12.34
CA ILE A 217 -10.48 16.95 -12.02
C ILE A 217 -11.50 16.60 -10.93
N ARG A 218 -11.59 17.39 -9.86
CA ARG A 218 -12.56 17.16 -8.78
C ARG A 218 -14.01 17.21 -9.29
N VAL A 219 -14.36 18.17 -10.15
CA VAL A 219 -15.71 18.27 -10.74
C VAL A 219 -16.02 17.07 -11.63
N ILE A 220 -15.07 16.62 -12.46
CA ILE A 220 -15.22 15.43 -13.30
C ILE A 220 -15.45 14.18 -12.43
N MET A 221 -14.68 14.01 -11.36
CA MET A 221 -14.84 12.88 -10.43
C MET A 221 -16.20 12.88 -9.73
N LEU A 222 -16.69 14.06 -9.32
CA LEU A 222 -18.03 14.19 -8.72
C LEU A 222 -19.13 13.85 -9.72
N LYS A 223 -18.99 14.25 -10.99
CA LYS A 223 -19.94 13.88 -12.05
C LYS A 223 -19.93 12.37 -12.28
N HIS A 224 -18.76 11.75 -12.33
CA HIS A 224 -18.64 10.31 -12.54
C HIS A 224 -19.26 9.51 -11.37
N ARG A 225 -19.05 9.96 -10.12
CA ARG A 225 -19.71 9.38 -8.93
C ARG A 225 -21.23 9.46 -9.03
N ARG A 226 -21.77 10.61 -9.47
CA ARG A 226 -23.22 10.78 -9.67
C ARG A 226 -23.79 9.81 -10.72
N GLU A 227 -23.12 9.62 -11.85
CA GLU A 227 -23.58 8.68 -12.88
C GLU A 227 -23.54 7.23 -12.40
N LYS A 228 -22.47 6.82 -11.68
CA LYS A 228 -22.42 5.50 -11.04
C LYS A 228 -23.60 5.31 -10.08
N THR A 229 -23.91 6.29 -9.21
CA THR A 229 -25.05 6.15 -8.30
C THR A 229 -26.39 5.98 -9.01
N LYS A 230 -26.59 6.60 -10.17
CA LYS A 230 -27.81 6.40 -10.98
C LYS A 230 -27.88 4.99 -11.58
N GLN A 231 -26.76 4.47 -12.09
CA GLN A 231 -26.68 3.10 -12.62
C GLN A 231 -27.00 2.06 -11.55
N TRP A 232 -26.41 2.20 -10.36
CA TRP A 232 -26.68 1.32 -9.22
C TRP A 232 -28.15 1.40 -8.76
N ALA A 233 -28.75 2.60 -8.73
CA ALA A 233 -30.16 2.76 -8.41
C ALA A 233 -31.08 2.10 -9.46
N ALA A 234 -30.77 2.25 -10.75
CA ALA A 234 -31.53 1.62 -11.83
C ALA A 234 -31.43 0.09 -11.80
N GLN A 235 -30.24 -0.46 -11.55
CA GLN A 235 -30.03 -1.91 -11.45
C GLN A 235 -30.77 -2.51 -10.26
N LYS A 236 -30.86 -1.78 -9.14
CA LYS A 236 -31.58 -2.23 -7.93
C LYS A 236 -33.10 -2.30 -8.14
N LEU A 237 -33.66 -1.47 -9.03
CA LEU A 237 -35.08 -1.55 -9.39
C LEU A 237 -35.38 -2.83 -10.19
N VAL A 238 -34.51 -3.21 -11.13
CA VAL A 238 -34.68 -4.42 -11.94
C VAL A 238 -34.57 -5.71 -11.11
N MET A 239 -33.75 -5.72 -10.06
CA MET A 239 -33.56 -6.90 -9.20
C MET A 239 -34.71 -7.14 -8.21
N ASN A 240 -35.57 -6.15 -7.98
CA ASN A 240 -36.69 -6.26 -7.05
C ASN A 240 -38.01 -6.63 -7.74
N ASP A 241 -38.03 -6.79 -9.07
CA ASP A 241 -39.19 -7.35 -9.76
C ASP A 241 -39.25 -8.86 -9.43
N PRO A 242 -40.31 -9.33 -8.76
CA PRO A 242 -40.46 -10.75 -8.47
C PRO A 242 -40.51 -11.51 -9.80
N LEU A 243 -39.60 -12.49 -9.95
CA LEU A 243 -39.55 -13.36 -11.12
C LEU A 243 -40.97 -13.91 -11.41
N PRO A 244 -41.47 -13.81 -12.66
CA PRO A 244 -42.74 -14.41 -13.01
C PRO A 244 -42.62 -15.91 -12.77
N ILE A 245 -43.37 -16.39 -11.78
CA ILE A 245 -43.42 -17.80 -11.41
C ILE A 245 -44.03 -18.53 -12.61
N ALA A 246 -43.17 -19.15 -13.43
CA ALA A 246 -43.59 -19.90 -14.60
C ALA A 246 -44.57 -21.00 -14.16
N GLY A 247 -45.79 -20.92 -14.70
CA GLY A 247 -46.87 -21.85 -14.42
C GLY A 247 -46.47 -23.29 -14.70
N SER A 248 -46.81 -24.16 -13.75
CA SER A 248 -46.65 -25.60 -13.82
C SER A 248 -47.68 -26.22 -14.77
N ASP A 249 -47.41 -26.22 -16.07
CA ASP A 249 -48.17 -27.03 -17.01
C ASP A 249 -47.65 -28.47 -16.98
N LYS A 250 -48.40 -29.34 -16.29
CA LYS A 250 -48.20 -30.80 -16.32
C LYS A 250 -48.50 -31.33 -17.74
N PRO A 251 -47.55 -32.02 -18.40
CA PRO A 251 -47.88 -32.72 -19.65
C PRO A 251 -48.72 -33.96 -19.34
N ALA A 252 -49.92 -34.01 -19.91
CA ALA A 252 -50.78 -35.18 -19.91
C ALA A 252 -50.10 -36.32 -20.69
N MET A 253 -49.67 -37.37 -20.00
CA MET A 253 -49.24 -38.62 -20.63
C MET A 253 -50.45 -39.27 -21.29
N LYS A 254 -50.41 -39.37 -22.62
CA LYS A 254 -51.30 -40.23 -23.39
C LYS A 254 -50.85 -41.68 -23.25
N GLU A 255 -51.68 -42.44 -22.56
CA GLU A 255 -51.79 -43.88 -22.62
C GLU A 255 -51.95 -44.32 -24.09
N LYS A 256 -51.09 -45.22 -24.55
CA LYS A 256 -51.25 -45.94 -25.82
C LYS A 256 -51.19 -47.43 -25.52
N ASP A 257 -52.34 -48.04 -25.72
CA ASP A 257 -52.57 -49.47 -25.70
C ASP A 257 -51.73 -50.23 -26.73
N ALA A 258 -51.38 -51.44 -26.29
CA ALA A 258 -51.50 -52.72 -26.99
C ALA A 258 -51.06 -52.86 -28.47
N ALA A 259 -50.22 -53.87 -28.68
CA ALA A 259 -50.56 -55.10 -29.43
C ALA A 259 -49.49 -55.55 -30.46
N SER A 260 -49.36 -56.88 -30.51
CA SER A 260 -48.83 -57.71 -31.61
C SER A 260 -47.33 -57.67 -31.89
N ALA A 261 -46.66 -58.76 -32.28
CA ALA A 261 -46.97 -60.18 -32.37
C ALA A 261 -45.67 -60.86 -32.86
N VAL A 262 -45.56 -62.15 -32.56
CA VAL A 262 -44.64 -63.17 -33.13
C VAL A 262 -43.22 -63.20 -32.58
#